data_AF-A0A2D4QZ04-F1
#
_entry.id   AF-A0A2D4QZ04-F1
#
_cell.length_a   1.000
_cell.length_b   1.000
_cell.length_c   1.000
_cell.angle_alpha   90.00
_cell.angle_beta   90.00
_cell.angle_gamma   90.00
#
_symmetry.space_group_name_H-M   'P 1'
#
loop_
_entity.id
_entity.type
_entity.pdbx_description
1 polymer ?
#
loop_
_entity_poly.entity_id
_entity_poly.type
_entity_poly.pdbx_seq_one_letter_code
_entity_poly.pdbx_strand_id
1 'polypeptide(L)'
;MVTNRTVFGGGGIMPDFFVPLDTTGNSDYYSELLRGGFLNTFSYSYTDENRKSLLQKYPSFKKFKADFSCDEAFMKEFFSYVSKEDKTLKKDEEEYAISEEAIKLRLKAYLARNLWNTNEFYQIYNDSNEILKRAIEIIQNNEYDKVNLDR
;
A
#
# COMPACT_ATOMS: atom_id res chain seq x y z
N MET A 1 6.40 35.64 -25.66
CA MET A 1 5.09 36.14 -25.22
C MET A 1 4.75 35.42 -23.92
N VAL A 2 4.54 36.17 -22.84
CA VAL A 2 4.34 35.64 -21.49
C VAL A 2 2.83 35.52 -21.25
N THR A 3 2.32 34.30 -21.09
CA THR A 3 0.91 34.06 -20.73
C THR A 3 0.71 34.33 -19.25
N ASN A 4 0.00 35.41 -18.98
CA ASN A 4 -0.33 35.94 -17.66
C ASN A 4 -1.42 35.08 -16.97
N ARG A 5 -1.04 33.92 -16.40
CA ARG A 5 -1.91 33.17 -15.47
C ARG A 5 -1.59 33.61 -14.05
N THR A 6 -2.56 34.26 -13.40
CA THR A 6 -2.50 34.57 -11.98
C THR A 6 -2.48 33.27 -11.17
N VAL A 7 -1.30 32.90 -10.68
CA VAL A 7 -1.12 31.77 -9.76
C VAL A 7 -1.37 32.27 -8.33
N PHE A 8 -2.44 31.79 -7.70
CA PHE A 8 -2.60 31.88 -6.26
C PHE A 8 -1.75 30.77 -5.63
N GLY A 9 -0.75 31.16 -4.84
CA GLY A 9 0.18 30.23 -4.20
C GLY A 9 -0.54 29.21 -3.33
N GLY A 10 -0.42 27.94 -3.70
CA GLY A 10 -0.91 26.77 -2.96
C GLY A 10 -0.57 25.54 -3.79
N GLY A 11 0.56 24.90 -3.49
CA GLY A 11 1.25 23.98 -4.40
C GLY A 11 0.42 22.82 -4.95
N GLY A 12 0.60 22.58 -6.25
CA GLY A 12 0.12 21.39 -6.92
C GLY A 12 0.10 21.61 -8.43
N ILE A 13 1.05 21.02 -9.14
CA ILE A 13 0.97 20.92 -10.61
C ILE A 13 -0.19 19.98 -10.89
N MET A 14 -1.30 20.49 -11.43
CA MET A 14 -2.49 19.71 -11.76
C MET A 14 -2.20 18.85 -13.01
N PRO A 15 -2.29 17.51 -12.95
CA PRO A 15 -2.08 16.67 -14.13
C PRO A 15 -3.27 16.73 -15.09
N ASP A 16 -3.00 16.65 -16.39
CA ASP A 16 -4.01 16.71 -17.46
C ASP A 16 -4.98 15.50 -17.50
N PHE A 17 -4.69 14.44 -16.71
CA PHE A 17 -5.61 13.35 -16.44
C PHE A 17 -5.87 13.25 -14.94
N PHE A 18 -7.08 13.60 -14.52
CA PHE A 18 -7.56 13.36 -13.17
C PHE A 18 -7.95 11.88 -13.04
N VAL A 19 -7.05 11.06 -12.49
CA VAL A 19 -7.41 9.74 -12.00
C VAL A 19 -7.78 9.94 -10.52
N PRO A 20 -9.04 9.72 -10.11
CA PRO A 20 -9.37 9.78 -8.69
C PRO A 20 -8.46 8.79 -7.96
N LEU A 21 -7.82 9.23 -6.88
CA LEU A 21 -7.18 8.30 -5.96
C LEU A 21 -8.31 7.39 -5.47
N ASP A 22 -8.32 6.13 -5.88
CA ASP A 22 -9.35 5.20 -5.45
C ASP A 22 -9.15 4.92 -3.95
N THR A 23 -9.76 5.76 -3.12
CA THR A 23 -9.78 5.64 -1.67
C THR A 23 -10.99 4.86 -1.20
N THR A 24 -11.72 4.19 -2.10
CA THR A 24 -12.91 3.40 -1.75
C THR A 24 -12.58 2.28 -0.75
N GLY A 25 -11.32 1.83 -0.69
CA GLY A 25 -10.82 0.84 0.27
C GLY A 25 -10.27 1.41 1.58
N ASN A 26 -10.59 2.66 1.95
CA ASN A 26 -10.10 3.31 3.17
C ASN A 26 -11.26 3.53 4.16
N SER A 27 -11.41 2.65 5.15
CA SER A 27 -12.39 2.75 6.24
C SER A 27 -11.86 3.52 7.46
N ASP A 28 -12.75 3.91 8.37
CA ASP A 28 -12.35 4.59 9.61
C ASP A 28 -11.51 3.64 10.47
N TYR A 29 -11.92 2.37 10.58
CA TYR A 29 -11.13 1.32 11.21
C TYR A 29 -9.70 1.21 10.65
N TYR A 30 -9.52 1.23 9.33
CA TYR A 30 -8.18 1.20 8.75
C TYR A 30 -7.36 2.46 9.09
N SER A 31 -8.02 3.62 9.13
CA SER A 31 -7.40 4.87 9.54
C SER A 31 -6.93 4.83 11.00
N GLU A 32 -7.71 4.23 11.90
CA GLU A 32 -7.34 4.01 13.29
C GLU A 32 -6.16 3.06 13.42
N LEU A 33 -6.14 1.96 12.64
CA LEU A 33 -5.02 1.03 12.60
C LEU A 33 -3.70 1.70 12.16
N LEU A 34 -3.79 2.60 11.18
CA LEU A 34 -2.66 3.38 10.69
C LEU A 34 -2.17 4.40 11.72
N ARG A 35 -3.08 5.16 12.33
CA ARG A 35 -2.75 6.19 13.33
C ARG A 35 -2.13 5.58 14.58
N GLY A 36 -2.64 4.43 15.02
CA GLY A 36 -2.07 3.68 16.15
C GLY A 36 -0.75 2.98 15.81
N GLY A 37 -0.33 2.95 14.54
CA GLY A 37 0.93 2.34 14.12
C GLY A 37 0.96 0.82 14.22
N PHE A 38 -0.19 0.16 14.50
CA PHE A 38 -0.27 -1.27 14.77
C PHE A 38 0.27 -2.12 13.61
N LEU A 39 0.00 -1.70 12.38
CA LEU A 39 0.47 -2.38 11.16
C LEU A 39 2.00 -2.45 11.11
N ASN A 40 2.67 -1.36 11.46
CA ASN A 40 4.13 -1.27 11.44
C ASN A 40 4.75 -2.06 12.58
N THR A 41 4.25 -1.86 13.82
CA THR A 41 4.80 -2.50 15.02
C THR A 41 4.58 -4.01 14.99
N PHE A 42 3.39 -4.48 14.62
CA PHE A 42 3.13 -5.90 14.45
C PHE A 42 4.06 -6.53 13.40
N SER A 43 4.18 -5.91 12.23
CA SER A 43 5.03 -6.43 11.15
C SER A 43 6.50 -6.50 11.58
N TYR A 44 6.96 -5.56 12.40
CA TYR A 44 8.31 -5.58 12.96
C TYR A 44 8.51 -6.77 13.91
N SER A 45 7.65 -6.90 14.92
CA SER A 45 7.73 -8.00 15.90
C SER A 45 7.60 -9.36 15.22
N TYR A 46 6.62 -9.52 14.31
CA TYR A 46 6.43 -10.75 13.56
C TYR A 46 7.66 -11.11 12.73
N THR A 47 8.27 -10.12 12.07
CA THR A 47 9.49 -10.36 11.28
C THR A 47 10.65 -10.76 12.17
N ASP A 48 10.82 -10.13 13.33
CA ASP A 48 11.93 -10.41 14.24
C ASP A 48 11.86 -11.85 14.78
N GLU A 49 10.67 -12.27 15.23
CA GLU A 49 10.42 -13.61 15.74
C GLU A 49 10.54 -14.69 14.65
N ASN A 50 10.09 -14.39 13.43
CA ASN A 50 10.01 -15.36 12.34
C ASN A 50 11.12 -15.22 11.29
N ARG A 51 12.11 -14.33 11.49
CA ARG A 51 13.10 -13.92 10.46
C ARG A 51 13.74 -15.09 9.75
N LYS A 52 14.26 -16.05 10.52
CA LYS A 52 14.97 -17.22 9.98
C LYS A 52 14.06 -18.10 9.12
N SER A 53 12.84 -18.36 9.61
CA SER A 53 11.83 -19.15 8.90
C SER A 53 11.38 -18.45 7.60
N LEU A 54 11.13 -17.14 7.67
CA LEU A 54 10.75 -16.33 6.52
C LEU A 54 11.84 -16.30 5.44
N LEU A 55 13.10 -16.11 5.82
CA LEU A 55 14.22 -16.13 4.86
C LEU A 55 14.48 -17.53 4.29
N GLN A 56 14.22 -18.59 5.06
CA GLN A 56 14.33 -19.96 4.55
C GLN A 56 13.23 -20.29 3.54
N LYS A 57 11.98 -19.89 3.83
CA LYS A 57 10.83 -20.09 2.94
C LYS A 57 10.92 -19.21 1.69
N TYR A 58 11.35 -17.97 1.87
CA TYR A 58 11.49 -16.94 0.84
C TYR A 58 12.93 -16.41 0.76
N PRO A 59 13.86 -17.16 0.15
CA PRO A 59 15.26 -16.75 0.02
C PRO A 59 15.50 -15.51 -0.85
N SER A 60 14.50 -15.07 -1.61
CA SER A 60 14.59 -13.86 -2.44
C SER A 60 13.30 -13.05 -2.37
N PHE A 61 13.45 -11.73 -2.52
CA PHE A 61 12.32 -10.81 -2.59
C PHE A 61 11.33 -11.18 -3.69
N LYS A 62 11.80 -11.60 -4.88
CA LYS A 62 10.93 -12.02 -5.98
C LYS A 62 10.01 -13.17 -5.58
N LYS A 63 10.56 -14.16 -4.86
CA LYS A 63 9.78 -15.30 -4.35
C LYS A 63 8.80 -14.86 -3.26
N PHE A 64 9.22 -14.00 -2.35
CA PHE A 64 8.32 -13.42 -1.35
C PHE A 64 7.17 -12.65 -2.00
N LYS A 65 7.47 -11.78 -2.97
CA LYS A 65 6.46 -10.98 -3.66
C LYS A 65 5.40 -11.86 -4.35
N ALA A 66 5.82 -12.96 -4.99
CA ALA A 66 4.92 -13.88 -5.68
C ALA A 66 4.14 -14.82 -4.73
N ASP A 67 4.82 -15.43 -3.76
CA ASP A 67 4.28 -16.57 -3.01
C ASP A 67 3.76 -16.18 -1.62
N PHE A 68 4.17 -15.05 -1.05
CA PHE A 68 3.71 -14.64 0.28
C PHE A 68 2.30 -14.03 0.20
N SER A 69 1.39 -14.57 1.01
CA SER A 69 0.06 -14.02 1.25
C SER A 69 -0.17 -13.88 2.76
N CYS A 70 -0.86 -12.81 3.17
CA CYS A 70 -1.39 -12.68 4.52
C CYS A 70 -2.59 -13.62 4.67
N ASP A 71 -2.31 -14.87 5.04
CA ASP A 71 -3.32 -15.91 5.25
C ASP A 71 -4.16 -15.65 6.51
N GLU A 72 -5.23 -16.43 6.69
CA GLU A 72 -6.15 -16.27 7.82
C GLU A 72 -5.44 -16.40 9.17
N ALA A 73 -4.44 -17.29 9.27
CA ALA A 73 -3.66 -17.47 10.48
C ALA A 73 -2.87 -16.21 10.84
N PHE A 74 -2.15 -15.63 9.87
CA PHE A 74 -1.43 -14.37 10.04
C PHE A 74 -2.37 -13.21 10.42
N MET A 75 -3.52 -13.10 9.74
CA MET A 75 -4.49 -12.03 10.04
C MET A 75 -5.11 -12.20 11.42
N LYS A 76 -5.37 -13.44 11.86
CA LYS A 76 -5.86 -13.72 13.21
C LYS A 76 -4.84 -13.33 14.28
N GLU A 77 -3.56 -13.58 14.03
CA GLU A 77 -2.48 -13.16 14.90
C GLU A 77 -2.38 -11.63 14.98
N PHE A 78 -2.48 -10.94 13.84
CA PHE A 78 -2.53 -9.49 13.77
C PHE A 78 -3.69 -8.91 14.61
N PHE A 79 -4.91 -9.41 14.42
CA PHE A 79 -6.05 -8.94 15.22
C PHE A 79 -5.91 -9.25 16.71
N SER A 80 -5.33 -10.41 17.05
CA SER A 80 -5.03 -10.73 18.45
C SER A 80 -4.01 -9.76 19.05
N TYR A 81 -3.01 -9.34 18.28
CA TYR A 81 -2.07 -8.31 18.69
C TYR A 81 -2.77 -6.96 18.90
N VAL A 82 -3.56 -6.50 17.93
CA VAL A 82 -4.30 -5.23 18.02
C VAL A 82 -5.20 -5.20 19.26
N SER A 83 -5.99 -6.25 19.50
CA SER A 83 -6.88 -6.32 20.67
C SER A 83 -6.15 -6.38 22.02
N LYS A 84 -4.86 -6.78 22.03
CA LYS A 84 -4.03 -6.76 23.25
C LYS A 84 -3.47 -5.36 23.52
N GLU A 85 -3.00 -4.69 22.48
CA GLU A 85 -2.42 -3.34 22.57
C GLU A 85 -3.50 -2.29 22.84
N ASP A 86 -4.65 -2.40 22.16
CA ASP A 86 -5.77 -1.49 22.32
C ASP A 86 -7.10 -2.24 22.41
N LYS A 87 -7.67 -2.24 23.62
CA LYS A 87 -8.96 -2.87 23.91
C LYS A 87 -10.16 -2.02 23.48
N THR A 88 -9.93 -0.75 23.18
CA THR A 88 -10.98 0.19 22.75
C THR A 88 -11.23 0.10 21.25
N LEU A 89 -10.18 -0.26 20.49
CA LEU A 89 -10.25 -0.52 19.06
C LEU A 89 -10.91 -1.88 18.79
N LYS A 90 -12.24 -1.87 18.63
CA LYS A 90 -13.00 -3.07 18.24
C LYS A 90 -12.91 -3.28 16.74
N LYS A 91 -12.73 -4.53 16.33
CA LYS A 91 -12.81 -4.91 14.93
C LYS A 91 -14.24 -4.73 14.45
N ASP A 92 -14.44 -3.80 13.53
CA ASP A 92 -15.66 -3.70 12.74
C ASP A 92 -15.49 -4.58 11.49
N GLU A 93 -16.38 -5.56 11.32
CA GLU A 93 -16.27 -6.54 10.23
C GLU A 93 -16.65 -5.94 8.86
N GLU A 94 -17.57 -4.97 8.82
CA GLU A 94 -17.98 -4.31 7.59
C GLU A 94 -16.86 -3.36 7.11
N GLU A 95 -16.32 -2.56 8.03
CA GLU A 95 -15.19 -1.68 7.73
C GLU A 95 -13.90 -2.44 7.43
N TYR A 96 -13.70 -3.60 8.06
CA TYR A 96 -12.59 -4.48 7.72
C TYR A 96 -12.75 -5.05 6.31
N ALA A 97 -13.94 -5.51 5.92
CA ALA A 97 -14.17 -6.05 4.59
C ALA A 97 -13.88 -5.02 3.49
N ILE A 98 -14.19 -3.74 3.74
CA ILE A 98 -13.87 -2.63 2.83
C ILE A 98 -12.35 -2.43 2.67
N SER A 99 -11.60 -2.53 3.77
CA SER A 99 -10.17 -2.21 3.80
C SER A 99 -9.25 -3.42 3.87
N GLU A 100 -9.77 -4.64 3.72
CA GLU A 100 -9.03 -5.89 3.94
C GLU A 100 -7.82 -5.97 3.02
N GLU A 101 -8.02 -5.69 1.73
CA GLU A 101 -6.93 -5.74 0.74
C GLU A 101 -5.86 -4.68 1.03
N ALA A 102 -6.28 -3.47 1.42
CA ALA A 102 -5.37 -2.39 1.79
C ALA A 102 -4.54 -2.75 3.03
N ILE A 103 -5.16 -3.33 4.06
CA ILE A 103 -4.49 -3.81 5.27
C ILE A 103 -3.47 -4.90 4.93
N LYS A 104 -3.88 -5.93 4.19
CA LYS A 104 -3.01 -7.05 3.80
C LYS A 104 -1.84 -6.58 2.95
N LEU A 105 -2.08 -5.70 1.99
CA LEU A 105 -1.04 -5.08 1.17
C LEU A 105 -0.02 -4.33 2.04
N ARG A 106 -0.51 -3.51 2.97
CA ARG A 106 0.34 -2.70 3.85
C ARG A 106 1.20 -3.58 4.75
N LEU A 107 0.63 -4.62 5.35
CA LEU A 107 1.34 -5.62 6.16
C LEU A 107 2.41 -6.33 5.33
N LYS A 108 2.06 -6.84 4.15
CA LYS A 108 3.01 -7.49 3.23
C LYS A 108 4.16 -6.55 2.84
N ALA A 109 3.87 -5.28 2.57
CA ALA A 109 4.90 -4.28 2.27
C ALA A 109 5.83 -4.04 3.47
N TYR A 110 5.30 -3.91 4.68
CA TYR A 110 6.12 -3.75 5.89
C TYR A 110 7.02 -4.96 6.15
N LEU A 111 6.50 -6.18 5.99
CA LEU A 111 7.32 -7.39 6.10
C LEU A 111 8.48 -7.40 5.10
N ALA A 112 8.21 -7.03 3.84
CA ALA A 112 9.26 -6.92 2.83
C ALA A 112 10.32 -5.89 3.21
N ARG A 113 9.90 -4.74 3.77
CA ARG A 113 10.83 -3.73 4.27
C ARG A 113 11.74 -4.28 5.36
N ASN A 114 11.17 -5.02 6.30
CA ASN A 114 11.87 -5.52 7.47
C ASN A 114 12.83 -6.68 7.13
N LEU A 115 12.52 -7.45 6.08
CA LEU A 115 13.35 -8.55 5.58
C LEU A 115 14.47 -8.06 4.65
N TRP A 116 14.19 -7.08 3.78
CA TRP A 116 15.13 -6.54 2.80
C TRP A 116 15.40 -5.05 3.02
N ASN A 117 14.62 -4.17 2.38
CA ASN A 117 14.78 -2.71 2.51
C ASN A 117 13.53 -1.95 2.03
N THR A 118 13.62 -0.62 2.08
CA THR A 118 12.57 0.32 1.68
C THR A 118 12.19 0.22 0.20
N ASN A 119 13.10 -0.22 -0.68
CA ASN A 119 12.77 -0.38 -2.10
C ASN A 119 11.73 -1.49 -2.32
N GLU A 120 11.86 -2.59 -1.59
CA GLU A 120 10.96 -3.74 -1.64
C GLU A 120 9.57 -3.40 -1.10
N PHE A 121 9.51 -2.53 -0.08
CA PHE A 121 8.25 -1.96 0.40
C PHE A 121 7.47 -1.31 -0.75
N TYR A 122 8.09 -0.37 -1.47
CA TYR A 122 7.42 0.36 -2.54
C TYR A 122 7.09 -0.53 -3.74
N GLN A 123 7.91 -1.55 -4.02
CA GLN A 123 7.63 -2.52 -5.08
C GLN A 123 6.38 -3.38 -4.82
N ILE A 124 6.01 -3.60 -3.55
CA ILE A 124 4.75 -4.26 -3.18
C ILE A 124 3.64 -3.23 -3.09
N TYR A 125 3.87 -2.13 -2.38
CA TYR A 125 2.84 -1.11 -2.14
C TYR A 125 2.32 -0.47 -3.44
N ASN A 126 3.18 -0.33 -4.44
CA ASN A 126 2.79 0.20 -5.74
C ASN A 126 2.20 -0.87 -6.68
N ASP A 127 2.29 -2.16 -6.34
CA ASP A 127 1.80 -3.26 -7.17
C ASP A 127 0.26 -3.32 -7.24
N SER A 128 -0.41 -2.76 -6.21
CA SER A 128 -1.86 -2.60 -6.17
C SER A 128 -2.34 -1.30 -6.80
N ASN A 129 -1.45 -0.38 -7.14
CA ASN A 129 -1.84 0.95 -7.58
C ASN A 129 -2.33 0.88 -9.04
N GLU A 130 -3.64 0.92 -9.23
CA GLU A 130 -4.27 0.97 -10.55
C GLU A 130 -3.74 2.14 -11.39
N ILE A 131 -3.33 3.24 -10.77
CA ILE A 131 -2.73 4.40 -11.44
C ILE A 131 -1.37 4.04 -12.04
N LEU A 132 -0.56 3.24 -11.35
CA LEU A 132 0.74 2.79 -11.88
C LEU A 132 0.54 1.73 -12.97
N LYS A 133 -0.40 0.80 -12.81
CA LYS A 133 -0.77 -0.16 -13.85
C LYS A 133 -1.28 0.57 -15.10
N ARG A 134 -2.17 1.54 -14.94
CA ARG A 134 -2.70 2.38 -16.03
C ARG A 134 -1.60 3.22 -16.68
N ALA A 135 -0.70 3.82 -15.90
CA ALA A 135 0.41 4.60 -16.44
C ALA A 135 1.39 3.72 -17.24
N ILE A 136 1.70 2.51 -16.77
CA ILE A 136 2.50 1.53 -17.50
C ILE A 136 1.77 1.07 -18.77
N GLU A 137 0.47 0.78 -18.70
CA GLU A 137 -0.34 0.44 -19.87
C GLU A 137 -0.36 1.56 -20.92
N ILE A 138 -0.48 2.83 -20.51
CA ILE A 138 -0.47 4.00 -21.41
C ILE A 138 0.92 4.18 -22.06
N ILE A 139 2.00 4.00 -21.29
CA ILE A 139 3.38 4.05 -21.79
C ILE A 139 3.65 2.89 -22.76
N GLN A 140 3.14 1.69 -22.47
CA GLN A 140 3.34 0.49 -23.31
C GLN A 140 2.47 0.49 -24.58
N ASN A 141 1.31 1.13 -24.57
CA ASN A 141 0.39 1.19 -25.71
C ASN A 141 0.63 2.38 -26.67
N ASN A 142 1.69 3.17 -26.46
CA ASN A 142 2.06 4.30 -27.33
C ASN A 142 0.93 5.34 -27.52
N GLU A 143 -0.01 5.46 -26.57
CA GLU A 143 -1.15 6.39 -26.67
C GLU A 143 -0.77 7.87 -26.42
N TYR A 144 0.51 8.14 -26.12
CA TYR A 144 1.05 9.50 -26.07
C TYR A 144 0.84 10.27 -27.39
N ASP A 145 0.87 9.60 -28.54
CA ASP A 145 0.70 10.24 -29.86
C ASP A 145 -0.75 10.65 -30.18
N LYS A 146 -1.74 10.22 -29.39
CA LYS A 146 -3.16 10.62 -29.59
C LYS A 146 -3.54 11.87 -28.80
N VAL A 147 -2.76 12.24 -27.80
CA VAL A 147 -3.00 13.45 -27.01
C VAL A 147 -2.18 14.56 -27.67
N ASN A 148 -2.84 15.29 -28.57
CA ASN A 148 -2.27 16.37 -29.39
C ASN A 148 -1.86 17.57 -28.49
N LEU A 149 -0.80 17.41 -27.70
CA LEU A 149 -0.31 18.36 -26.70
C LEU A 149 0.65 19.41 -27.27
N ASP A 150 0.88 19.41 -28.58
CA ASP A 150 1.60 20.49 -29.26
C ASP A 150 0.66 21.27 -30.19
N ARG A 151 0.26 22.46 -29.73
CA ARG A 151 0.14 23.67 -30.55
C ARG A 151 0.11 24.94 -29.72
#